data_AF-A0A0C2WTQ4-F1
#
_entry.id   AF-A0A0C2WTQ4-F1
#
_cell.length_a   1.000
_cell.length_b   1.000
_cell.length_c   1.000
_cell.angle_alpha   90.00
_cell.angle_beta   90.00
_cell.angle_gamma   90.00
#
_symmetry.space_group_name_H-M   'P 1'
#
loop_
_entity.id
_entity.type
_entity.pdbx_description
1 polymer ?
#
loop_
_entity_poly.entity_id
_entity_poly.type
_entity_poly.pdbx_seq_one_letter_code
_entity_poly.pdbx_strand_id
1 'polypeptide(L)'
;MFNLFSAWRTKRQTTPLPDERPAKRSALQTTLKTVPSDLDDATHARLDTIVLELCDEPIESSLAATCLLNAIVQRSEGRLDQKYGSVEDAKALIKEHPELVAKLKEAWNDRSFEQIRNLKILRPSQSFQTVLGIPIEQKAGMYMLDDAPPTHS
;
A
#
# COMPACT_ATOMS: atom_id res chain seq x y z
N MET A 1 -48.80 -40.34 -35.36
CA MET A 1 -48.16 -39.01 -35.35
C MET A 1 -48.14 -38.49 -33.92
N PHE A 2 -47.09 -37.75 -33.58
CA PHE A 2 -46.56 -37.35 -32.27
C PHE A 2 -47.55 -36.92 -31.16
N ASN A 3 -47.59 -37.73 -30.10
CA ASN A 3 -47.25 -37.50 -28.68
C ASN A 3 -47.29 -36.11 -27.99
N LEU A 4 -47.79 -36.19 -26.74
CA LEU A 4 -47.34 -35.55 -25.48
C LEU A 4 -47.66 -34.06 -25.24
N PHE A 5 -48.77 -33.80 -24.53
CA PHE A 5 -48.82 -32.74 -23.49
C PHE A 5 -49.85 -33.12 -22.42
N SER A 6 -49.41 -33.88 -21.41
CA SER A 6 -50.15 -34.07 -20.16
C SER A 6 -49.15 -34.26 -19.01
N ALA A 7 -49.52 -33.77 -17.84
CA ALA A 7 -48.90 -33.95 -16.51
C ALA A 7 -48.06 -32.76 -16.01
N TRP A 8 -48.77 -31.74 -15.54
CA TRP A 8 -48.26 -30.88 -14.47
C TRP A 8 -48.99 -31.24 -13.18
N ARG A 9 -48.27 -31.12 -12.06
CA ARG A 9 -48.71 -31.22 -10.66
C ARG A 9 -48.46 -32.57 -9.97
N THR A 10 -47.19 -32.83 -9.68
CA THR A 10 -46.78 -33.77 -8.61
C THR A 10 -46.65 -33.00 -7.30
N LYS A 11 -47.34 -33.49 -6.25
CA LYS A 11 -47.22 -33.05 -4.86
C LYS A 11 -45.78 -33.21 -4.35
N ARG A 12 -45.28 -32.23 -3.60
CA ARG A 12 -44.18 -32.43 -2.64
C ARG A 12 -44.62 -31.88 -1.28
N GLN A 13 -44.83 -32.78 -0.33
CA GLN A 13 -44.54 -32.52 1.07
C GLN A 13 -43.05 -32.81 1.28
N THR A 14 -42.34 -32.01 2.07
CA THR A 14 -41.40 -32.44 3.13
C THR A 14 -40.74 -31.21 3.77
N THR A 15 -40.92 -31.13 5.09
CA THR A 15 -40.43 -30.24 6.15
C THR A 15 -38.89 -30.21 6.28
N PRO A 16 -38.28 -29.57 7.32
CA PRO A 16 -38.26 -28.18 7.77
C PRO A 16 -36.88 -27.51 7.48
N LEU A 17 -36.82 -26.18 7.42
CA LEU A 17 -35.56 -25.43 7.34
C LEU A 17 -34.73 -25.59 8.64
N PRO A 18 -33.46 -26.04 8.57
CA PRO A 18 -32.48 -25.78 9.60
C PRO A 18 -31.70 -24.49 9.24
N ASP A 19 -31.93 -23.46 10.05
CA ASP A 19 -30.94 -22.50 10.57
C ASP A 19 -29.75 -22.17 9.64
N GLU A 20 -29.96 -21.31 8.64
CA GLU A 20 -28.85 -20.60 7.98
C GLU A 20 -28.31 -19.52 8.93
N ARG A 21 -27.46 -19.92 9.88
CA ARG A 21 -26.45 -19.01 10.43
C ARG A 21 -25.36 -18.84 9.39
N PRO A 22 -25.16 -17.66 8.80
CA PRO A 22 -23.95 -17.42 8.04
C PRO A 22 -22.77 -17.57 9.01
N ALA A 23 -21.88 -18.48 8.64
CA ALA A 23 -20.68 -18.82 9.37
C ALA A 23 -19.95 -17.54 9.78
N LYS A 24 -19.83 -17.34 11.10
CA LYS A 24 -18.80 -16.49 11.70
C LYS A 24 -17.43 -17.09 11.36
N ARG A 25 -16.97 -16.91 10.12
CA ARG A 25 -15.54 -16.88 9.81
C ARG A 25 -15.04 -15.48 10.16
N SER A 26 -15.09 -15.15 11.45
CA SER A 26 -14.15 -14.20 12.02
C SER A 26 -12.79 -14.87 12.02
N ALA A 27 -12.21 -15.00 10.81
CA ALA A 27 -10.77 -15.02 10.70
C ALA A 27 -10.31 -13.75 11.39
N LEU A 28 -9.41 -13.89 12.35
CA LEU A 28 -8.68 -12.81 12.99
C LEU A 28 -7.98 -12.00 11.89
N GLN A 29 -8.71 -11.07 11.27
CA GLN A 29 -8.12 -10.02 10.47
C GLN A 29 -7.45 -9.10 11.48
N THR A 30 -6.16 -9.36 11.73
CA THR A 30 -5.24 -8.36 12.26
C THR A 30 -5.34 -7.17 11.30
N THR A 31 -6.22 -6.25 11.64
CA THR A 31 -6.65 -5.16 10.76
C THR A 31 -5.49 -4.18 10.74
N LEU A 32 -4.63 -4.31 9.74
CA LEU A 32 -3.59 -3.32 9.46
C LEU A 32 -4.25 -1.94 9.45
N LYS A 33 -3.82 -1.07 10.36
CA LYS A 33 -4.43 0.24 10.56
C LYS A 33 -4.22 1.07 9.31
N THR A 34 -5.30 1.65 8.79
CA THR A 34 -5.25 2.65 7.72
C THR A 34 -5.28 4.06 8.30
N VAL A 35 -4.72 5.01 7.56
CA VAL A 35 -4.74 6.45 7.83
C VAL A 35 -5.74 7.08 6.85
N PRO A 36 -6.42 8.19 7.20
CA PRO A 36 -7.27 8.92 6.27
C PRO A 36 -6.55 9.21 4.96
N SER A 37 -7.27 9.08 3.84
CA SER A 37 -6.66 9.30 2.55
C SER A 37 -6.41 10.79 2.31
N ASP A 38 -5.18 11.11 1.93
CA ASP A 38 -4.73 12.47 1.66
C ASP A 38 -4.70 12.77 0.15
N LEU A 39 -5.28 11.88 -0.66
CA LEU A 39 -5.34 11.92 -2.12
C LEU A 39 -6.80 11.76 -2.55
N ASP A 40 -7.18 12.44 -3.62
CA ASP A 40 -8.47 12.27 -4.26
C ASP A 40 -8.52 10.98 -5.11
N ASP A 41 -9.73 10.49 -5.35
CA ASP A 41 -9.98 9.24 -6.10
C ASP A 41 -9.37 9.27 -7.51
N ALA A 42 -9.35 10.43 -8.18
CA ALA A 42 -8.78 10.53 -9.52
C ALA A 42 -7.26 10.38 -9.50
N THR A 43 -6.58 10.92 -8.48
CA THR A 43 -5.15 10.69 -8.27
C THR A 43 -4.85 9.22 -7.95
N HIS A 44 -5.65 8.56 -7.09
CA HIS A 44 -5.47 7.12 -6.83
C HIS A 44 -5.62 6.30 -8.10
N ALA A 45 -6.66 6.55 -8.90
CA ALA A 45 -6.88 5.84 -10.16
C ALA A 45 -5.72 6.02 -11.16
N ARG A 46 -5.15 7.24 -11.24
CA ARG A 46 -3.96 7.50 -12.07
C ARG A 46 -2.76 6.67 -11.60
N LEU A 47 -2.49 6.67 -10.30
CA LEU A 47 -1.37 5.92 -9.74
C LEU A 47 -1.57 4.41 -9.85
N ASP A 48 -2.80 3.93 -9.68
CA ASP A 48 -3.16 2.52 -9.87
C ASP A 48 -2.90 2.07 -11.30
N THR A 49 -3.30 2.87 -12.29
CA THR A 49 -3.03 2.59 -13.71
C THR A 49 -1.52 2.43 -13.98
N ILE A 50 -0.70 3.35 -13.46
CA ILE A 50 0.76 3.28 -13.63
C ILE A 50 1.35 2.03 -12.97
N VAL A 51 0.87 1.64 -11.79
CA VAL A 51 1.34 0.42 -11.11
C VAL A 51 0.94 -0.83 -11.89
N LEU A 52 -0.28 -0.86 -12.43
CA LEU A 52 -0.79 -1.96 -13.24
C LEU A 52 -0.02 -2.12 -14.56
N GLU A 53 0.39 -1.02 -15.19
CA GLU A 53 1.24 -1.06 -16.40
C GLU A 53 2.65 -1.59 -16.15
N LEU A 54 3.14 -1.52 -14.90
CA LEU A 54 4.48 -1.96 -14.53
C LEU A 54 4.54 -3.41 -14.04
N CYS A 55 3.41 -3.97 -13.64
CA CYS A 55 3.31 -5.31 -13.10
C CYS A 55 2.28 -6.09 -13.93
N ASP A 56 2.70 -6.98 -14.81
CA ASP A 56 1.74 -7.77 -15.60
C ASP A 56 1.33 -9.08 -14.89
N GLU A 57 2.08 -9.49 -13.86
CA GLU A 57 1.93 -10.80 -13.25
C GLU A 57 1.00 -10.81 -12.02
N PRO A 58 0.14 -11.83 -11.88
CA PRO A 58 -0.63 -12.04 -10.67
C PRO A 58 0.27 -12.34 -9.47
N ILE A 59 -0.19 -11.96 -8.28
CA ILE A 59 0.54 -12.20 -7.03
C ILE A 59 0.40 -13.67 -6.59
N GLU A 60 1.10 -14.55 -7.29
CA GLU A 60 1.18 -15.97 -6.95
C GLU A 60 2.36 -16.26 -6.01
N SER A 61 3.40 -15.44 -6.06
CA SER A 61 4.62 -15.59 -5.25
C SER A 61 4.85 -14.42 -4.30
N SER A 62 5.63 -14.66 -3.24
CA SER A 62 6.09 -13.58 -2.33
C SER A 62 6.99 -12.57 -3.04
N LEU A 63 7.70 -13.00 -4.09
CA LEU A 63 8.53 -12.12 -4.91
C LEU A 63 7.66 -11.14 -5.69
N ALA A 64 6.58 -11.63 -6.32
CA ALA A 64 5.62 -10.77 -7.01
C ALA A 64 4.98 -9.75 -6.06
N ALA A 65 4.62 -10.17 -4.83
CA ALA A 65 4.12 -9.25 -3.82
C ALA A 65 5.16 -8.17 -3.44
N THR A 66 6.44 -8.53 -3.37
CA THR A 66 7.55 -7.62 -3.08
C THR A 66 7.74 -6.61 -4.21
N CYS A 67 7.73 -7.06 -5.46
CA CYS A 67 7.85 -6.20 -6.64
C CYS A 67 6.66 -5.24 -6.74
N LEU A 68 5.44 -5.72 -6.52
CA LEU A 68 4.24 -4.89 -6.55
C LEU A 68 4.28 -3.83 -5.45
N LEU A 69 4.62 -4.22 -4.21
CA LEU A 69 4.76 -3.27 -3.11
C LEU A 69 5.79 -2.19 -3.44
N ASN A 70 6.93 -2.58 -4.00
CA ASN A 70 7.98 -1.66 -4.43
C ASN A 70 7.46 -0.68 -5.50
N ALA A 71 6.77 -1.19 -6.53
CA ALA A 71 6.15 -0.35 -7.55
C ALA A 71 5.15 0.65 -6.96
N ILE A 72 4.29 0.21 -6.04
CA ILE A 72 3.35 1.10 -5.34
C ILE A 72 4.12 2.19 -4.57
N VAL A 73 5.15 1.83 -3.80
CA VAL A 73 5.95 2.79 -3.02
C VAL A 73 6.63 3.82 -3.92
N GLN A 74 7.31 3.38 -4.98
CA GLN A 74 8.00 4.27 -5.92
C GLN A 74 7.04 5.23 -6.64
N ARG A 75 5.81 4.79 -6.92
CA ARG A 75 4.80 5.60 -7.61
C ARG A 75 3.91 6.41 -6.68
N SER A 76 4.05 6.27 -5.36
CA SER A 76 3.23 7.01 -4.39
C SER A 76 3.73 8.43 -4.09
N GLU A 77 4.49 9.04 -5.00
CA GLU A 77 4.94 10.44 -4.95
C GLU A 77 5.56 10.85 -3.59
N GLY A 78 6.33 9.95 -2.95
CA GLY A 78 7.00 10.21 -1.68
C GLY A 78 6.10 10.16 -0.43
N ARG A 79 4.83 9.74 -0.56
CA ARG A 79 3.90 9.60 0.57
C ARG A 79 4.11 8.34 1.40
N LEU A 80 4.70 7.32 0.76
CA LEU A 80 5.13 6.10 1.42
C LEU A 80 6.61 6.19 1.75
N ASP A 81 7.04 5.46 2.77
CA ASP A 81 8.42 5.40 3.19
C ASP A 81 9.28 4.79 2.08
N GLN A 82 10.16 5.61 1.51
CA GLN A 82 11.00 5.26 0.38
C GLN A 82 11.90 4.05 0.66
N LYS A 83 12.17 3.71 1.93
CA LYS A 83 12.95 2.51 2.28
C LYS A 83 12.30 1.24 1.71
N TYR A 84 10.97 1.19 1.66
CA TYR A 84 10.25 0.05 1.07
C TYR A 84 10.26 0.05 -0.47
N GLY A 85 10.90 1.05 -1.09
CA GLY A 85 11.32 1.01 -2.49
C GLY A 85 12.56 0.13 -2.73
N SER A 86 13.22 -0.33 -1.67
CA SER A 86 14.24 -1.38 -1.73
C SER A 86 13.58 -2.76 -1.66
N VAL A 87 14.00 -3.68 -2.52
CA VAL A 87 13.50 -5.06 -2.55
C VAL A 87 13.79 -5.78 -1.22
N GLU A 88 14.92 -5.50 -0.59
CA GLU A 88 15.31 -6.15 0.68
C GLU A 88 14.41 -5.72 1.83
N ASP A 89 14.16 -4.41 1.97
CA ASP A 89 13.31 -3.86 3.02
C ASP A 89 11.84 -4.23 2.80
N ALA A 90 11.37 -4.22 1.55
CA ALA A 90 10.02 -4.67 1.19
C ALA A 90 9.83 -6.17 1.50
N LYS A 91 10.85 -7.00 1.22
CA LYS A 91 10.83 -8.43 1.55
C LYS A 91 10.82 -8.67 3.05
N ALA A 92 11.62 -7.91 3.81
CA ALA A 92 11.61 -7.96 5.28
C ALA A 92 10.22 -7.61 5.82
N LEU A 93 9.60 -6.54 5.32
CA LEU A 93 8.26 -6.13 5.72
C LEU A 93 7.20 -7.20 5.43
N ILE A 94 7.23 -7.81 4.25
CA ILE A 94 6.32 -8.90 3.89
C ILE A 94 6.49 -10.12 4.80
N LYS A 95 7.74 -10.41 5.21
CA LYS A 95 8.03 -11.50 6.15
C LYS A 95 7.52 -11.20 7.56
N GLU A 96 7.61 -9.94 7.99
CA GLU A 96 7.09 -9.48 9.28
C GLU A 96 5.55 -9.41 9.30
N HIS A 97 4.95 -9.06 8.16
CA HIS A 97 3.51 -8.86 7.99
C HIS A 97 2.96 -9.72 6.85
N PRO A 98 2.78 -11.04 7.04
CA PRO A 98 2.22 -11.92 6.00
C PRO A 98 0.79 -11.51 5.59
N GLU A 99 0.03 -10.83 6.46
CA GLU A 99 -1.27 -10.25 6.15
C GLU A 99 -1.21 -9.17 5.07
N LEU A 100 -0.07 -8.51 4.87
CA LEU A 100 0.14 -7.54 3.80
C LEU A 100 0.03 -8.21 2.42
N VAL A 101 0.48 -9.46 2.30
CA VAL A 101 0.38 -10.23 1.05
C VAL A 101 -1.08 -10.48 0.68
N ALA A 102 -1.93 -10.78 1.66
CA ALA A 102 -3.36 -10.97 1.43
C ALA A 102 -4.01 -9.65 0.96
N LYS A 103 -3.67 -8.53 1.59
CA LYS A 103 -4.15 -7.21 1.16
C LYS A 103 -3.67 -6.81 -0.23
N LEU A 104 -2.40 -7.10 -0.56
CA LEU A 104 -1.86 -6.84 -1.89
C LEU A 104 -2.58 -7.68 -2.94
N LYS A 105 -2.92 -8.94 -2.65
CA LYS A 105 -3.71 -9.81 -3.53
C LYS A 105 -5.13 -9.27 -3.76
N GLU A 106 -5.78 -8.84 -2.69
CA GLU A 106 -7.10 -8.22 -2.76
C GLU A 106 -7.07 -6.94 -3.61
N ALA A 107 -6.15 -6.02 -3.29
CA ALA A 107 -5.93 -4.78 -4.04
C ALA A 107 -5.61 -5.02 -5.52
N TRP A 108 -4.83 -6.07 -5.82
CA TRP A 108 -4.53 -6.48 -7.18
C TRP A 108 -5.78 -6.95 -7.95
N ASN A 109 -6.63 -7.75 -7.31
CA ASN A 109 -7.88 -8.22 -7.91
C ASN A 109 -8.87 -7.07 -8.12
N ASP A 110 -8.94 -6.15 -7.17
CA ASP A 110 -9.78 -4.95 -7.23
C ASP A 110 -9.20 -3.87 -8.15
N ARG A 111 -7.99 -4.09 -8.68
CA ARG A 111 -7.24 -3.14 -9.51
C ARG A 111 -7.10 -1.76 -8.85
N SER A 112 -7.10 -1.72 -7.51
CA SER A 112 -6.97 -0.50 -6.73
C SER A 112 -6.03 -0.68 -5.54
N PHE A 113 -5.03 0.21 -5.42
CA PHE A 113 -4.03 0.16 -4.36
C PHE A 113 -4.20 1.28 -3.33
N GLU A 114 -5.35 1.97 -3.34
CA GLU A 114 -5.67 3.03 -2.38
C GLU A 114 -5.47 2.56 -0.93
N GLN A 115 -6.05 1.41 -0.58
CA GLN A 115 -5.96 0.88 0.78
C GLN A 115 -4.52 0.59 1.20
N ILE A 116 -3.68 0.14 0.25
CA ILE A 116 -2.25 -0.12 0.48
C ILE A 116 -1.53 1.20 0.75
N ARG A 117 -1.77 2.24 -0.05
CA ARG A 117 -1.17 3.58 0.16
C ARG A 117 -1.58 4.22 1.50
N ASN A 118 -2.75 3.85 1.99
CA ASN A 118 -3.26 4.32 3.27
C ASN A 118 -2.79 3.48 4.47
N LEU A 119 -1.97 2.44 4.28
CA LEU A 119 -1.47 1.62 5.40
C LEU A 119 -0.47 2.38 6.26
N LYS A 120 -0.72 2.37 7.58
CA LYS A 120 0.09 3.08 8.57
C LYS A 120 1.51 2.52 8.69
N ILE A 121 1.69 1.23 8.40
CA ILE A 121 3.00 0.56 8.40
C ILE A 121 3.91 1.00 7.24
N LEU A 122 3.33 1.51 6.15
CA LEU A 122 4.08 1.98 4.98
C LEU A 122 4.35 3.48 5.01
N ARG A 123 3.74 4.22 5.94
CA ARG A 123 4.01 5.64 6.10
C ARG A 123 5.34 5.83 6.83
N PRO A 124 6.11 6.87 6.48
CA PRO A 124 7.28 7.24 7.27
C PRO A 124 6.80 7.46 8.71
N SER A 125 7.41 6.74 9.65
CA SER A 125 7.12 6.93 11.05
C SER A 125 7.35 8.41 11.34
N GLN A 126 6.29 9.14 11.69
CA GLN A 126 6.42 10.49 12.24
C GLN A 126 7.05 10.38 13.63
N SER A 127 8.25 9.81 13.73
CA SER A 127 9.14 10.04 14.85
C SER A 127 9.66 11.47 14.70
N PHE A 128 8.84 12.41 15.17
CA PHE A 128 9.25 13.73 15.65
C PHE A 128 10.30 14.44 14.79
N GLN A 129 9.86 15.09 13.70
CA GLN A 129 10.46 16.40 13.42
C GLN A 129 9.94 17.35 14.51
N THR A 130 10.64 17.37 15.65
CA THR A 130 10.52 18.42 16.64
C THR A 130 10.98 19.72 15.99
N VAL A 131 10.03 20.42 15.38
CA VAL A 131 10.17 21.81 14.97
C VAL A 131 10.16 22.66 16.24
N LEU A 132 11.35 23.18 16.61
CA LEU A 132 11.67 24.48 17.23
C LEU A 132 12.78 24.36 18.29
N GLY A 133 13.99 24.80 17.91
CA GLY A 133 15.10 24.91 18.86
C GLY A 133 16.46 25.44 18.40
N ILE A 134 16.69 25.81 17.12
CA ILE A 134 17.74 26.78 16.65
C ILE A 134 19.24 26.36 16.86
N PRO A 135 20.24 26.84 16.08
CA PRO A 135 20.23 27.55 14.79
C PRO A 135 20.98 26.80 13.67
N ILE A 136 20.58 27.11 12.43
CA ILE A 136 21.41 26.97 11.24
C ILE A 136 22.39 28.15 11.29
N GLU A 137 23.67 27.89 11.55
CA GLU A 137 24.72 28.90 11.43
C GLU A 137 24.95 29.19 9.94
N GLN A 138 24.21 30.15 9.41
CA GLN A 138 24.52 30.76 8.12
C GLN A 138 25.66 31.76 8.30
N LYS A 139 26.82 31.30 7.84
CA LYS A 139 27.93 32.07 7.26
C LYS A 139 27.54 33.47 6.77
N ALA A 140 27.89 34.50 7.54
CA ALA A 140 28.29 35.81 7.04
C ALA A 140 29.82 35.86 7.21
N GLY A 141 30.64 35.91 6.16
CA GLY A 141 30.68 37.04 5.25
C GLY A 141 31.52 38.15 5.88
N MET A 142 32.84 37.99 5.91
CA MET A 142 33.72 39.16 5.90
C MET A 142 35.03 38.84 5.17
N TYR A 143 35.00 39.23 3.91
CA TYR A 143 36.16 39.58 3.11
C TYR A 143 37.07 40.51 3.93
N MET A 144 38.34 40.15 4.06
CA MET A 144 39.44 41.12 4.11
C MET A 144 40.55 40.55 3.22
N LEU A 145 40.48 40.91 1.94
CA LEU A 145 41.65 41.00 1.07
C LEU A 145 42.29 42.38 1.30
N ASP A 146 43.59 42.46 1.00
CA ASP A 146 44.48 43.64 0.98
C ASP A 146 45.03 44.04 2.37
N ASP A 147 46.33 44.22 2.62
CA ASP A 147 47.44 44.67 1.77
C ASP A 147 48.80 44.25 2.41
N ALA A 148 49.89 44.28 1.65
CA ALA A 148 51.22 43.70 1.90
C ALA A 148 52.19 44.64 2.69
N PRO A 149 53.55 44.59 2.56
CA PRO A 149 54.55 43.58 2.95
C PRO A 149 55.61 44.14 3.98
N PRO A 150 56.95 43.94 3.83
CA PRO A 150 57.82 43.14 4.71
C PRO A 150 58.80 43.96 5.57
N THR A 151 59.48 43.34 6.55
CA THR A 151 60.73 43.91 7.11
C THR A 151 61.81 42.85 7.30
N HIS A 152 62.85 42.96 6.49
CA HIS A 152 64.19 42.45 6.73
C HIS A 152 64.74 42.97 8.06
N SER A 153 65.44 42.11 8.81
CA SER A 153 66.82 42.33 9.27
C SER A 153 67.40 41.04 9.85
#